data_AF-A0A822DIK3-F1
#
_entry.id   AF-A0A822DIK3-F1
#
_cell.length_a   1.000
_cell.length_b   1.000
_cell.length_c   1.000
_cell.angle_alpha   90.00
_cell.angle_beta   90.00
_cell.angle_gamma   90.00
#
_symmetry.space_group_name_H-M   'P 1'
#
loop_
_entity.id
_entity.type
_entity.pdbx_description
1 polymer ?
#
loop_
_entity_poly.entity_id
_entity_poly.type
_entity_poly.pdbx_seq_one_letter_code
_entity_poly.pdbx_strand_id
1 'polypeptide(L)'
;MIVSGQLGQEIVPSIHKLQQVVSIYVYCMNKKKNEQWARTFAKVKAVVIELDELIFQIAADHRIQKIVEEPLSINIFTTSASAGTTTMGINGQFVYSQLLIDCLLRLKYIEADKQELIYLCKQKYESNITELNNLHAFEKNYSPSKALWWYTRQSFFYKTLNTAL
;
A
#
# COMPACT_ATOMS: atom_id res chain seq x y z
N MET A 1 -9.27 -15.26 -2.92
CA MET A 1 -10.03 -16.39 -2.34
C MET A 1 -10.44 -17.37 -3.43
N ILE A 2 -10.29 -18.67 -3.23
CA ILE A 2 -10.68 -19.71 -4.19
C ILE A 2 -11.92 -20.44 -3.67
N VAL A 3 -12.93 -20.64 -4.50
CA VAL A 3 -14.18 -21.33 -4.15
C VAL A 3 -14.53 -22.39 -5.18
N SER A 4 -15.19 -23.47 -4.74
CA SER A 4 -15.78 -24.43 -5.67
C SER A 4 -17.02 -23.84 -6.36
N GLY A 5 -17.42 -24.36 -7.52
CA GLY A 5 -18.61 -23.86 -8.22
C GLY A 5 -19.90 -23.90 -7.39
N GLN A 6 -20.17 -25.04 -6.75
CA GLN A 6 -21.38 -25.23 -5.92
C GLN A 6 -21.36 -24.33 -4.68
N LEU A 7 -20.28 -24.38 -3.90
CA LEU A 7 -20.17 -23.58 -2.68
C LEU A 7 -20.12 -22.08 -3.03
N GLY A 8 -19.45 -21.73 -4.12
CA GLY A 8 -19.32 -20.36 -4.60
C GLY A 8 -20.68 -19.71 -4.86
N GLN A 9 -21.62 -20.43 -5.47
CA GLN A 9 -22.96 -19.89 -5.73
C GLN A 9 -23.69 -19.51 -4.43
N GLU A 10 -23.45 -20.25 -3.34
CA GLU A 10 -24.09 -20.01 -2.04
C GLU A 10 -23.38 -18.91 -1.23
N ILE A 11 -22.04 -18.88 -1.22
CA ILE A 11 -21.29 -18.00 -0.33
C ILE A 11 -20.91 -16.65 -0.95
N VAL A 12 -20.71 -16.59 -2.27
CA VAL A 12 -20.30 -15.36 -2.97
C VAL A 12 -21.24 -14.17 -2.71
N PRO A 13 -22.59 -14.34 -2.72
CA PRO A 13 -23.54 -13.29 -2.35
C PRO A 13 -23.27 -12.63 -0.98
N SER A 14 -22.77 -13.40 -0.01
CA SER A 14 -22.51 -12.92 1.35
C SER A 14 -21.13 -12.29 1.50
N ILE A 15 -20.11 -12.90 0.88
CA ILE A 15 -18.71 -12.48 1.05
C ILE A 15 -18.28 -11.36 0.10
N HIS A 16 -18.97 -11.14 -1.04
CA HIS A 16 -18.55 -10.11 -1.99
C HIS A 16 -18.57 -8.70 -1.37
N LYS A 17 -19.34 -8.50 -0.29
CA LYS A 17 -19.46 -7.23 0.43
C LYS A 17 -18.27 -6.98 1.36
N LEU A 18 -17.53 -8.02 1.75
CA LEU A 18 -16.41 -7.90 2.68
C LEU A 18 -15.24 -7.20 2.02
N GLN A 19 -14.74 -6.12 2.64
CA GLN A 19 -13.59 -5.38 2.12
C GLN A 19 -12.31 -6.23 2.11
N GLN A 20 -12.18 -7.17 3.04
CA GLN A 20 -11.05 -8.10 3.14
C GLN A 20 -10.94 -9.06 1.94
N VAL A 21 -12.03 -9.25 1.19
CA VAL A 21 -12.02 -10.09 -0.02
C VAL A 21 -11.83 -9.18 -1.22
N VAL A 22 -10.63 -9.21 -1.80
CA VAL A 22 -10.26 -8.38 -2.97
C VAL A 22 -10.61 -9.08 -4.28
N SER A 23 -10.34 -10.39 -4.37
CA SER A 23 -10.57 -11.18 -5.58
C SER A 23 -11.05 -12.59 -5.23
N ILE A 24 -12.01 -13.10 -6.02
CA ILE A 24 -12.61 -14.41 -5.91
C ILE A 24 -12.37 -15.17 -7.21
N TYR A 25 -11.88 -16.41 -7.11
CA TYR A 25 -11.68 -17.32 -8.23
C TYR A 25 -12.56 -18.55 -8.03
N VAL A 26 -13.35 -18.90 -9.04
CA VAL A 26 -14.27 -20.05 -8.99
C VAL A 26 -13.63 -21.21 -9.74
N TYR A 27 -13.23 -22.26 -9.03
CA TYR A 27 -12.70 -23.49 -9.60
C TYR A 27 -13.82 -24.53 -9.71
N CYS A 28 -14.20 -24.89 -10.94
CA CYS A 28 -15.34 -25.80 -11.16
C CYS A 28 -15.27 -26.55 -12.48
N MET A 29 -15.81 -27.76 -12.51
CA MET A 29 -15.91 -28.58 -13.73
C MET A 29 -16.96 -28.05 -14.72
N ASN A 30 -17.95 -27.29 -14.24
CA ASN A 30 -19.07 -26.80 -15.06
C ASN A 30 -19.03 -25.28 -15.20
N LYS A 31 -18.13 -24.80 -16.06
CA LYS A 31 -17.89 -23.36 -16.30
C LYS A 31 -19.14 -22.62 -16.78
N LYS A 32 -19.88 -23.19 -17.75
CA LYS A 32 -21.07 -22.54 -18.33
C LYS A 32 -22.14 -22.21 -17.28
N LYS A 33 -22.41 -23.14 -16.36
CA LYS A 33 -23.37 -22.92 -15.27
C LYS A 33 -22.89 -21.83 -14.31
N ASN A 34 -21.62 -21.84 -13.95
CA ASN A 34 -21.10 -20.95 -12.91
C ASN A 34 -20.75 -19.55 -13.41
N GLU A 35 -20.44 -19.39 -14.70
CA GLU A 35 -20.24 -18.07 -15.31
C GLU A 35 -21.49 -17.18 -15.23
N GLN A 36 -22.69 -17.76 -15.33
CA GLN A 36 -23.94 -17.00 -15.33
C GLN A 36 -24.12 -16.19 -14.05
N TRP A 37 -23.92 -16.81 -12.88
CA TRP A 37 -24.03 -16.10 -11.60
C TRP A 37 -22.77 -15.30 -11.29
N ALA A 38 -21.58 -15.82 -11.64
CA ALA A 38 -20.30 -15.18 -11.35
C ALA A 38 -20.16 -13.78 -11.95
N ARG A 39 -20.67 -13.57 -13.19
CA ARG A 39 -20.64 -12.26 -13.87
C ARG A 39 -21.39 -11.16 -13.13
N THR A 40 -22.31 -11.52 -12.23
CA THR A 40 -23.06 -10.57 -11.41
C THR A 40 -22.18 -9.89 -10.35
N PHE A 41 -21.03 -10.48 -10.03
CA PHE A 41 -20.16 -10.03 -8.93
C PHE A 41 -18.82 -9.52 -9.46
N ALA A 42 -18.58 -8.21 -9.35
CA ALA A 42 -17.34 -7.57 -9.81
C ALA A 42 -16.05 -8.11 -9.18
N LYS A 43 -16.15 -8.73 -7.99
CA LYS A 43 -15.01 -9.35 -7.30
C LYS A 43 -14.66 -10.74 -7.80
N VAL A 44 -15.52 -11.38 -8.59
CA VAL A 44 -15.21 -12.66 -9.22
C VAL A 44 -14.38 -12.41 -10.47
N LYS A 45 -13.11 -12.78 -10.41
CA LYS A 45 -12.12 -12.50 -11.46
C LYS A 45 -12.13 -13.54 -12.56
N ALA A 46 -12.28 -14.81 -12.20
CA ALA A 46 -12.28 -15.90 -13.16
C ALA A 46 -13.12 -17.09 -12.69
N VAL A 47 -13.70 -17.79 -13.67
CA VAL A 47 -14.30 -19.11 -13.53
C VAL A 47 -13.47 -20.07 -14.37
N VAL A 48 -12.77 -20.99 -13.72
CA VAL A 48 -11.73 -21.83 -14.31
C VAL A 48 -12.01 -23.30 -14.05
N ILE A 49 -11.62 -24.13 -15.01
CA ILE A 49 -11.78 -25.59 -14.94
C ILE A 49 -10.42 -26.23 -14.63
N GLU A 50 -9.37 -25.68 -15.23
CA GLU A 50 -8.02 -26.22 -15.16
C GLU A 50 -7.22 -25.57 -14.03
N LEU A 51 -6.44 -26.40 -13.33
CA LEU A 51 -5.61 -25.95 -12.22
C LEU A 51 -4.50 -25.01 -12.71
N ASP A 52 -3.92 -25.28 -13.88
CA ASP A 52 -2.86 -24.44 -14.44
C ASP A 52 -3.39 -23.05 -14.84
N GLU A 53 -4.60 -22.97 -15.40
CA GLU A 53 -5.30 -21.71 -15.67
C GLU A 53 -5.55 -20.93 -14.36
N LEU A 54 -5.98 -21.62 -13.30
CA LEU A 54 -6.20 -21.01 -11.98
C LEU A 54 -4.89 -20.42 -11.43
N ILE A 55 -3.81 -21.19 -11.44
CA ILE A 55 -2.49 -20.75 -10.94
C ILE A 55 -1.99 -19.56 -11.75
N PHE A 56 -2.12 -19.61 -13.07
CA PHE A 56 -1.71 -18.52 -13.96
C PHE A 56 -2.49 -17.23 -13.67
N GLN A 57 -3.81 -17.30 -13.55
CA GLN A 57 -4.68 -16.16 -13.25
C GLN A 57 -4.35 -15.55 -11.89
N ILE A 58 -4.20 -16.37 -10.85
CA ILE A 58 -3.83 -15.89 -9.51
C ILE A 58 -2.44 -15.23 -9.53
N ALA A 59 -1.47 -15.83 -10.21
CA ALA A 59 -0.11 -15.29 -10.28
C ALA A 59 -0.06 -13.95 -11.05
N ALA A 60 -0.83 -13.82 -12.13
CA ALA A 60 -0.95 -12.58 -12.89
C ALA A 60 -1.61 -11.48 -12.05
N ASP A 61 -2.75 -11.78 -11.42
CA ASP A 61 -3.49 -10.83 -10.59
C ASP A 61 -2.72 -10.44 -9.33
N HIS A 62 -1.97 -11.37 -8.72
CA HIS A 62 -1.11 -11.07 -7.56
C HIS A 62 0.03 -10.13 -7.92
N ARG A 63 0.62 -10.24 -9.13
CA ARG A 63 1.65 -9.29 -9.59
C ARG A 63 1.07 -7.88 -9.75
N ILE A 64 -0.14 -7.76 -10.27
CA ILE A 64 -0.84 -6.47 -10.43
C ILE A 64 -1.22 -5.91 -9.05
N GLN A 65 -1.72 -6.75 -8.14
CA GLN A 65 -2.06 -6.33 -6.77
C GLN A 65 -0.83 -5.89 -5.99
N LYS A 66 0.34 -6.53 -6.12
CA LYS A 66 1.57 -6.07 -5.45
C LYS A 66 2.05 -4.67 -5.91
N ILE A 67 1.64 -4.23 -7.10
CA ILE A 67 1.93 -2.88 -7.62
C ILE A 67 0.94 -1.84 -7.06
N VAL A 68 -0.26 -2.28 -6.65
CA VAL A 68 -1.39 -1.43 -6.22
C VAL A 68 -1.64 -1.49 -4.70
N GLU A 69 -1.23 -2.56 -4.01
CA GLU A 69 -1.47 -2.80 -2.59
C GLU A 69 -0.34 -2.32 -1.68
N GLU A 70 -0.77 -1.94 -0.49
CA GLU A 70 -0.10 -1.17 0.54
C GLU A 70 1.36 -1.58 0.82
N PRO A 71 2.26 -0.58 1.00
CA PRO A 71 3.64 -0.82 1.42
C PRO A 71 3.75 -1.50 2.81
N LEU A 72 2.63 -1.71 3.50
CA LEU A 72 2.51 -2.29 4.84
C LEU A 72 1.86 -3.69 4.87
N SER A 73 1.61 -4.31 3.71
CA SER A 73 0.96 -5.62 3.68
C SER A 73 1.86 -6.72 4.31
N ILE A 74 1.31 -7.39 5.32
CA ILE A 74 1.97 -8.50 6.02
C ILE A 74 1.84 -9.76 5.16
N ASN A 75 2.94 -10.21 4.56
CA ASN A 75 3.01 -11.53 3.96
C ASN A 75 3.78 -12.49 4.89
N ILE A 76 3.06 -13.38 5.56
CA ILE A 76 3.60 -14.39 6.50
C ILE A 76 4.10 -15.64 5.74
N PHE A 77 3.67 -15.83 4.49
CA PHE A 77 3.89 -17.06 3.73
C PHE A 77 4.95 -16.88 2.64
N THR A 78 6.12 -16.36 2.97
CA THR A 78 7.30 -16.45 2.09
C THR A 78 8.16 -17.64 2.48
N THR A 79 7.65 -18.85 2.27
CA THR A 79 8.44 -20.10 2.29
C THR A 79 9.00 -20.36 0.88
N SER A 80 9.88 -19.49 0.40
CA SER A 80 10.83 -19.92 -0.63
C SER A 80 12.04 -20.50 0.09
N ALA A 81 12.06 -21.83 0.19
CA ALA A 81 13.18 -22.61 0.67
C ALA A 81 14.39 -22.49 -0.28
N SER A 82 15.04 -21.32 -0.31
CA SER A 82 16.36 -21.17 -0.89
C SER A 82 16.98 -19.84 -0.45
N ALA A 83 18.04 -19.97 0.34
CA ALA A 83 19.07 -18.96 0.62
C ALA A 83 18.68 -17.75 1.48
N GLY A 84 18.99 -17.86 2.79
CA GLY A 84 19.74 -16.84 3.53
C GLY A 84 18.98 -15.63 4.08
N THR A 85 19.04 -15.49 5.41
CA THR A 85 18.81 -14.28 6.23
C THR A 85 17.34 -13.81 6.28
N THR A 86 16.59 -13.81 7.38
CA THR A 86 16.89 -13.48 8.79
C THR A 86 15.77 -14.09 9.68
N THR A 87 15.98 -14.13 10.99
CA THR A 87 15.30 -14.96 12.01
C THR A 87 13.85 -14.63 12.38
N MET A 88 13.02 -14.04 11.52
CA MET A 88 11.57 -13.96 11.80
C MET A 88 10.76 -14.10 10.52
N GLY A 89 9.80 -15.04 10.49
CA GLY A 89 8.89 -15.31 9.36
C GLY A 89 7.89 -14.18 9.03
N ILE A 90 8.25 -12.94 9.34
CA ILE A 90 7.54 -11.71 9.03
C ILE A 90 8.39 -10.94 8.03
N ASN A 91 7.79 -10.54 6.91
CA ASN A 91 8.40 -9.72 5.86
C ASN A 91 9.26 -8.61 6.51
N GLY A 92 10.59 -8.62 6.31
CA GLY A 92 11.51 -7.68 6.95
C GLY A 92 11.17 -6.21 6.65
N GLN A 93 10.55 -5.95 5.50
CA GLN A 93 10.03 -4.63 5.13
C GLN A 93 8.90 -4.17 6.05
N PHE A 94 8.01 -5.08 6.47
CA PHE A 94 6.93 -4.77 7.41
C PHE A 94 7.48 -4.39 8.79
N VAL A 95 8.44 -5.16 9.31
CA VAL A 95 9.09 -4.86 10.60
C VAL A 95 9.79 -3.51 10.55
N TYR A 96 10.51 -3.24 9.46
CA TYR A 96 11.16 -1.96 9.24
C TYR A 96 10.15 -0.80 9.24
N SER A 97 9.06 -0.91 8.47
CA SER A 97 8.01 0.13 8.45
C SER A 97 7.36 0.33 9.81
N GLN A 98 7.12 -0.75 10.57
CA GLN A 98 6.49 -0.66 11.88
C GLN A 98 7.40 0.03 12.90
N LEU A 99 8.71 -0.28 12.89
CA LEU A 99 9.70 0.40 13.71
C LEU A 99 9.84 1.88 13.32
N LEU A 100 9.85 2.19 12.02
CA LEU A 100 9.90 3.57 11.55
C LEU A 100 8.67 4.37 12.04
N ILE A 101 7.47 3.82 11.90
CA ILE A 101 6.24 4.45 12.39
C ILE A 101 6.28 4.65 13.91
N ASP A 102 6.68 3.64 14.68
CA ASP A 102 6.76 3.75 16.15
C ASP A 102 7.78 4.82 16.58
N CYS A 103 8.94 4.88 15.92
CA CYS A 103 9.93 5.93 16.14
C CYS A 103 9.36 7.32 15.83
N LEU A 104 8.70 7.49 14.67
CA LEU A 104 8.09 8.76 14.24
C LEU A 104 6.96 9.23 15.18
N LEU A 105 6.17 8.30 15.73
CA LEU A 105 5.08 8.63 16.66
C LEU A 105 5.59 8.99 18.07
N ARG A 106 6.74 8.46 18.48
CA ARG A 106 7.36 8.74 19.79
C ARG A 106 8.26 9.97 19.78
N LEU A 107 8.65 10.45 18.59
CA LEU A 107 9.40 11.68 18.43
C LEU A 107 8.63 12.85 19.05
N LYS A 108 9.26 13.51 20.01
CA LYS A 108 8.70 14.70 20.64
C LYS A 108 8.94 15.89 19.71
N TYR A 109 7.94 16.74 19.57
CA TYR A 109 8.13 18.01 18.88
C TYR A 109 9.11 18.89 19.66
N ILE A 110 10.19 19.30 19.00
CA ILE A 110 11.14 20.29 19.52
C ILE A 110 11.19 21.43 18.51
N GLU A 111 10.96 22.66 18.96
CA GLU A 111 11.01 23.85 18.08
C GLU A 111 12.39 23.99 17.43
N ALA A 112 13.46 23.56 18.12
CA ALA A 112 14.83 23.54 17.59
C ALA A 112 14.94 22.71 16.30
N ASP A 113 14.34 21.51 16.25
CA ASP A 113 14.37 20.64 15.07
C ASP A 113 13.68 21.29 13.87
N LYS A 114 12.60 22.04 14.11
CA LYS A 114 11.92 22.82 13.07
C LYS A 114 12.83 23.94 12.55
N GLN A 115 13.54 24.64 13.42
CA GLN A 115 14.48 25.69 13.00
C GLN A 115 15.65 25.12 12.20
N GLU A 116 16.16 23.96 12.61
CA GLU A 116 17.20 23.24 11.88
C GLU A 116 16.71 22.82 10.48
N LEU A 117 15.50 22.27 10.36
CA LEU A 117 14.89 21.95 9.07
C LEU A 117 14.80 23.19 8.17
N ILE A 118 14.35 24.32 8.72
CA ILE A 118 14.25 25.58 7.97
C ILE A 118 15.63 26.03 7.50
N TYR A 119 16.65 25.95 8.35
CA TYR A 119 18.04 26.29 8.00
C TYR A 119 18.56 25.43 6.85
N LEU A 120 18.40 24.10 6.92
CA LEU A 120 18.81 23.18 5.86
C LEU A 120 18.07 23.45 4.55
N CYS A 121 16.77 23.77 4.61
CA CYS A 121 16.00 24.14 3.43
C CYS A 121 16.46 25.49 2.83
N LYS A 122 16.82 26.48 3.65
CA LYS A 122 17.35 27.77 3.17
C LYS A 122 18.63 27.57 2.37
N GLN A 123 19.54 26.70 2.83
CA GLN A 123 20.75 26.36 2.09
C GLN A 123 20.45 25.60 0.79
N LYS A 124 19.59 24.56 0.86
CA LYS A 124 19.26 23.73 -0.30
C LYS A 124 18.59 24.51 -1.44
N TYR A 125 17.80 25.53 -1.11
CA TYR A 125 17.02 26.31 -2.06
C TYR A 125 17.52 27.75 -2.24
N GLU A 126 18.77 28.05 -1.89
CA GLU A 126 19.33 29.42 -1.93
C GLU A 126 19.19 30.11 -3.29
N SER A 127 19.27 29.34 -4.39
CA SER A 127 19.15 29.85 -5.76
C SER A 127 17.71 29.91 -6.28
N ASN A 128 16.73 29.44 -5.50
CA ASN A 128 15.33 29.34 -5.89
C ASN A 128 14.45 30.29 -5.07
N ILE A 129 14.26 31.51 -5.59
CA ILE A 129 13.46 32.57 -4.97
C ILE A 129 12.03 32.12 -4.67
N THR A 130 11.41 31.34 -5.56
CA THR A 130 10.04 30.84 -5.36
C THR A 130 9.97 29.92 -4.14
N GLU A 131 10.93 29.02 -3.97
CA GLU A 131 10.97 28.11 -2.82
C GLU A 131 11.35 28.83 -1.53
N LEU A 132 12.23 29.83 -1.59
CA LEU A 132 12.52 30.70 -0.45
C LEU A 132 11.28 31.46 0.04
N ASN A 133 10.45 31.96 -0.88
CA ASN A 133 9.18 32.60 -0.53
C ASN A 133 8.19 31.60 0.12
N ASN A 134 8.10 30.38 -0.41
CA ASN A 134 7.30 29.32 0.21
C ASN A 134 7.81 28.94 1.61
N LEU A 135 9.13 28.89 1.78
CA LEU A 135 9.79 28.58 3.05
C LEU A 135 9.54 29.67 4.10
N HIS A 136 9.60 30.94 3.72
CA HIS A 136 9.24 32.04 4.62
C HIS A 136 7.75 32.00 5.01
N ALA A 137 6.87 31.67 4.06
CA ALA A 137 5.45 31.50 4.35
C ALA A 137 5.18 30.30 5.29
N PHE A 138 5.95 29.22 5.16
CA PHE A 138 5.92 28.07 6.06
C PHE A 138 6.40 28.46 7.47
N GLU A 139 7.58 29.08 7.59
CA GLU A 139 8.17 29.52 8.85
C GLU A 139 7.20 30.38 9.69
N LYS A 140 6.46 31.28 9.04
CA LYS A 140 5.50 32.18 9.70
C LYS A 140 4.13 31.56 9.99
N ASN A 141 3.60 30.72 9.09
CA ASN A 141 2.19 30.29 9.13
C ASN A 141 2.00 28.79 9.37
N TYR A 142 3.08 28.04 9.62
CA TYR A 142 2.98 26.61 9.88
C TYR A 142 2.24 26.33 11.19
N SER A 143 1.32 25.36 11.14
CA SER A 143 0.67 24.76 12.31
C SER A 143 0.55 23.26 12.09
N PRO A 144 0.60 22.42 13.15
CA PRO A 144 0.47 20.97 13.02
C PRO A 144 -0.80 20.54 12.27
N SER A 145 -1.92 21.26 12.48
CA SER A 145 -3.19 21.02 11.77
C SER A 145 -3.14 21.25 10.26
N LYS A 146 -2.12 21.94 9.74
CA LYS A 146 -1.94 22.23 8.31
C LYS A 146 -0.79 21.42 7.69
N ALA A 147 -0.21 20.45 8.41
CA ALA A 147 0.92 19.66 7.92
C ALA A 147 0.62 18.98 6.58
N LEU A 148 -0.55 18.32 6.45
CA LEU A 148 -0.99 17.71 5.20
C LEU A 148 -1.16 18.72 4.07
N TRP A 149 -1.70 19.90 4.37
CA TRP A 149 -1.85 20.97 3.37
C TRP A 149 -0.49 21.39 2.80
N TRP A 150 0.51 21.59 3.66
CA TRP A 150 1.88 21.91 3.23
C TRP A 150 2.52 20.76 2.43
N TYR A 151 2.25 19.51 2.80
CA TYR A 151 2.75 18.34 2.08
C TYR A 151 2.13 18.19 0.69
N THR A 152 0.82 18.39 0.55
CA THR A 152 0.16 18.26 -0.77
C THR A 152 0.45 19.42 -1.72
N ARG A 153 0.93 20.56 -1.21
CA ARG A 153 1.30 21.71 -2.02
C ARG A 153 2.63 21.46 -2.72
N GLN A 154 2.71 21.73 -4.02
CA GLN A 154 3.97 21.73 -4.75
C GLN A 154 4.92 22.84 -4.25
N SER A 155 5.75 22.48 -3.28
CA SER A 155 6.69 23.36 -2.59
C SER A 155 7.89 22.57 -2.09
N PHE A 156 8.86 23.27 -1.50
CA PHE A 156 10.03 22.69 -0.85
C PHE A 156 9.65 21.54 0.10
N PHE A 157 8.52 21.64 0.82
CA PHE A 157 8.14 20.69 1.85
C PHE A 157 7.83 19.30 1.27
N TYR A 158 7.01 19.24 0.21
CA TYR A 158 6.75 18.01 -0.56
C TYR A 158 8.04 17.41 -1.12
N LYS A 159 8.87 18.24 -1.76
CA LYS A 159 10.11 17.81 -2.41
C LYS A 159 11.11 17.26 -1.40
N THR A 160 11.31 17.95 -0.27
CA THR A 160 12.25 17.54 0.77
C THR A 160 11.82 16.23 1.42
N LEU A 161 10.54 16.09 1.79
CA LEU A 161 10.04 14.87 2.45
C LEU A 161 10.12 13.65 1.54
N ASN A 162 9.68 13.74 0.28
CA ASN A 162 9.73 12.60 -0.65
C ASN A 162 11.13 12.28 -1.20
N THR A 163 12.13 13.12 -0.91
CA THR A 163 13.54 12.76 -1.20
C THR A 163 14.18 12.07 -0.01
N ALA A 164 13.72 12.37 1.22
CA ALA A 164 14.31 11.87 2.46
C ALA A 164 13.68 10.56 2.94
N LEU A 165 12.42 10.31 2.59
CA LEU A 165 11.62 9.13 2.91
C LEU A 165 11.36 8.30 1.66
#